data_AF-A0A7L2VGU8-F1
#
_entry.id   AF-A0A7L2VGU8-F1
#
_cell.length_a   1.000
_cell.length_b   1.000
_cell.length_c   1.000
_cell.angle_alpha   90.00
_cell.angle_beta   90.00
_cell.angle_gamma   90.00
#
_symmetry.space_group_name_H-M   'P 1'
#
loop_
_entity.id
_entity.type
_entity.pdbx_description
1 polymer ?
#
loop_
_entity_poly.entity_id
_entity_poly.type
_entity_poly.pdbx_seq_one_letter_code
_entity_poly.pdbx_strand_id
1 'polypeptide(L)'
;MSEDDNAEECPTEIHSYLAAFDKSLASVDEMLKTMMSVSRSQLLQKLDPLEQAKMDLVSVYTLNSMFWGKIRSYMNKVKEITDKKKASKLNKGAASRFVRNALWEPDAENEHTSKTPAKGKKRK
;
A
#
# COMPACT_ATOMS: atom_id res chain seq x y z
N MET A 1 -0.68 -28.48 -1.22
CA MET A 1 -1.60 -27.44 -1.71
C MET A 1 -2.39 -26.98 -0.50
N SER A 2 -2.00 -25.87 0.10
CA SER A 2 -2.71 -25.24 1.21
C SER A 2 -2.84 -23.78 0.79
N GLU A 3 -3.97 -23.50 0.16
CA GLU A 3 -4.38 -22.16 -0.21
C GLU A 3 -4.58 -21.40 1.11
N ASP A 4 -3.70 -20.42 1.31
CA ASP A 4 -3.66 -19.52 2.43
C ASP A 4 -4.81 -18.51 2.22
N ASP A 5 -6.02 -18.94 2.56
CA ASP A 5 -7.26 -18.19 2.42
C ASP A 5 -7.40 -17.23 3.62
N ASN A 6 -6.43 -16.32 3.75
CA ASN A 6 -6.51 -15.17 4.65
C ASN A 6 -6.91 -13.94 3.84
N ALA A 7 -8.14 -13.97 3.33
CA ALA A 7 -8.81 -12.75 2.94
C ALA A 7 -9.21 -12.05 4.24
N GLU A 8 -8.34 -11.15 4.73
CA GLU A 8 -8.70 -10.22 5.79
C GLU A 8 -10.01 -9.54 5.40
N GLU A 9 -11.11 -9.99 6.02
CA GLU A 9 -12.44 -9.56 5.68
C GLU A 9 -12.53 -8.07 6.01
N CYS A 10 -12.65 -7.25 4.95
CA CYS A 10 -12.70 -5.81 5.07
C CYS A 10 -13.76 -5.43 6.13
N PRO A 11 -13.44 -4.57 7.10
CA PRO A 11 -14.33 -4.26 8.22
C PRO A 11 -15.69 -3.76 7.73
N THR A 12 -16.76 -4.30 8.33
CA THR A 12 -18.14 -4.10 7.88
C THR A 12 -18.60 -2.65 7.98
N GLU A 13 -17.97 -1.87 8.85
CA GLU A 13 -18.17 -0.43 9.01
C GLU A 13 -17.80 0.36 7.75
N ILE A 14 -16.84 -0.13 6.95
CA ILE A 14 -16.32 0.58 5.77
C ILE A 14 -17.04 0.15 4.48
N HIS A 15 -17.67 -1.03 4.45
CA HIS A 15 -18.36 -1.56 3.26
C HIS A 15 -19.40 -0.61 2.69
N SER A 16 -20.17 0.07 3.55
CA SER A 16 -21.18 1.04 3.10
C SER A 16 -20.58 2.26 2.40
N TYR A 17 -19.44 2.78 2.90
CA TYR A 17 -18.72 3.89 2.31
C TYR A 17 -18.05 3.49 1.00
N LEU A 18 -17.45 2.29 0.94
CA LEU A 18 -16.88 1.72 -0.28
C LEU A 18 -17.93 1.52 -1.36
N ALA A 19 -19.08 0.94 -1.03
CA ALA A 19 -20.18 0.76 -1.96
C ALA A 19 -20.75 2.09 -2.47
N ALA A 20 -20.88 3.09 -1.61
CA ALA A 20 -21.31 4.44 -2.01
C ALA A 20 -20.26 5.12 -2.90
N PHE A 21 -18.97 4.95 -2.59
CA PHE A 21 -17.88 5.48 -3.38
C PHE A 21 -17.82 4.83 -4.77
N ASP A 22 -17.89 3.50 -4.87
CA ASP A 22 -17.91 2.78 -6.14
C ASP A 22 -19.10 3.18 -7.01
N LYS A 23 -20.28 3.35 -6.40
CA LYS A 23 -21.45 3.88 -7.10
C LYS A 23 -21.23 5.30 -7.62
N SER A 24 -20.58 6.16 -6.83
CA SER A 24 -20.21 7.50 -7.26
C SER A 24 -19.16 7.47 -8.38
N LEU A 25 -18.19 6.58 -8.30
CA LEU A 25 -17.15 6.41 -9.32
C LEU A 25 -17.74 5.94 -10.65
N ALA A 26 -18.65 4.96 -10.61
CA ALA A 26 -19.38 4.49 -11.78
C ALA A 26 -20.22 5.61 -12.41
N SER A 27 -20.87 6.45 -11.58
CA SER A 27 -21.60 7.61 -12.08
C SER A 27 -20.69 8.63 -12.79
N VAL A 28 -19.51 8.89 -12.24
CA VAL A 28 -18.53 9.82 -12.86
C VAL A 28 -17.96 9.22 -14.14
N ASP A 29 -17.71 7.91 -14.18
CA ASP A 29 -17.22 7.20 -15.37
C ASP A 29 -18.23 7.25 -16.52
N GLU A 30 -19.52 6.99 -16.25
CA GLU A 30 -20.57 7.09 -17.25
C GLU A 30 -20.77 8.55 -17.73
N MET A 31 -20.68 9.53 -16.83
CA MET A 31 -20.70 10.94 -17.21
C MET A 31 -19.51 11.31 -18.10
N LEU A 32 -18.31 10.83 -17.76
CA LEU A 32 -17.09 11.07 -18.53
C LEU A 32 -17.18 10.41 -19.91
N LYS A 33 -17.62 9.16 -20.01
CA LYS A 33 -17.87 8.46 -21.28
C LYS A 33 -18.86 9.22 -22.16
N THR A 34 -19.95 9.70 -21.57
CA THR A 34 -20.94 10.53 -22.27
C THR A 34 -20.34 11.85 -22.75
N MET A 35 -19.47 12.48 -21.96
CA MET A 35 -18.78 13.70 -22.37
C MET A 35 -17.72 13.43 -23.46
N MET A 36 -17.09 12.26 -23.46
CA MET A 36 -16.12 11.86 -24.49
C MET A 36 -16.78 11.35 -25.78
N SER A 37 -18.06 10.98 -25.76
CA SER A 37 -18.80 10.53 -26.95
C SER A 37 -19.24 11.69 -27.85
N VAL A 38 -19.42 12.89 -27.31
CA VAL A 38 -19.67 14.12 -28.08
C VAL A 38 -18.34 14.70 -28.55
N SER A 39 -18.18 14.92 -29.86
CA SER A 39 -16.94 15.52 -30.35
C SER A 39 -16.82 16.96 -29.86
N ARG A 40 -15.66 17.31 -29.27
CA ARG A 40 -15.37 18.68 -28.81
C ARG A 40 -15.68 19.69 -29.91
N SER A 41 -15.34 19.39 -31.16
CA SER A 41 -15.60 20.23 -32.34
C SER A 41 -17.08 20.52 -32.61
N GLN A 42 -17.99 19.58 -32.37
CA GLN A 42 -19.44 19.79 -32.51
C GLN A 42 -20.00 20.68 -31.39
N LEU A 43 -19.41 20.59 -30.20
CA LEU A 43 -19.76 21.45 -29.07
C LEU A 43 -19.25 22.88 -29.31
N LEU A 44 -18.03 23.03 -29.82
CA LEU A 44 -17.41 24.34 -30.10
C LEU A 44 -18.22 25.18 -31.09
N GLN A 45 -18.90 24.54 -32.04
CA GLN A 45 -19.73 25.23 -33.04
C GLN A 45 -21.03 25.80 -32.47
N LYS A 46 -21.45 25.36 -31.28
CA LYS A 46 -22.74 25.74 -30.67
C LYS A 46 -22.61 26.61 -29.42
N LEU A 47 -21.39 26.81 -28.92
CA LEU A 47 -21.13 27.58 -27.70
C LEU A 47 -20.67 29.01 -28.03
N ASP A 48 -21.18 29.96 -27.25
CA ASP A 48 -20.66 31.33 -27.26
C ASP A 48 -19.18 31.35 -26.82
N PRO A 49 -18.38 32.32 -27.30
CA PRO A 49 -16.95 32.41 -26.97
C PRO A 49 -16.64 32.36 -25.46
N LEU A 50 -17.54 32.86 -24.62
CA LEU A 50 -17.40 32.83 -23.16
C LEU A 50 -17.58 31.43 -22.56
N GLU A 51 -18.61 30.69 -22.98
CA GLU A 51 -18.85 29.33 -22.52
C GLU A 51 -17.73 28.40 -22.96
N GLN A 52 -17.17 28.67 -24.15
CA GLN A 52 -16.01 27.97 -24.65
C GLN A 52 -14.76 28.18 -23.77
N ALA A 53 -14.50 29.41 -23.34
CA ALA A 53 -13.37 29.70 -22.44
C ALA A 53 -13.54 29.03 -21.06
N LYS A 54 -14.77 28.97 -20.53
CA LYS A 54 -15.06 28.25 -19.27
C LYS A 54 -14.82 26.74 -19.41
N MET A 55 -15.31 26.13 -20.49
CA MET A 55 -15.08 24.70 -20.79
C MET A 55 -13.59 24.38 -20.90
N ASP A 56 -12.82 25.22 -21.59
CA ASP A 56 -11.38 25.03 -21.75
C ASP A 56 -10.64 25.15 -20.41
N LEU A 57 -10.98 26.14 -19.60
CA LEU A 57 -10.40 26.29 -18.26
C LEU A 57 -10.68 25.06 -17.37
N VAL A 58 -11.95 24.60 -17.33
CA VAL A 58 -12.37 23.46 -16.50
C VAL A 58 -11.70 22.17 -16.97
N SER A 59 -11.63 21.93 -18.28
CA SER A 59 -11.02 20.72 -18.83
C SER A 59 -9.52 20.67 -18.56
N VAL A 60 -8.79 21.78 -18.79
CA VAL A 60 -7.36 21.87 -18.49
C VAL A 60 -7.08 21.69 -17.00
N TYR A 61 -7.84 22.34 -16.13
CA TYR A 61 -7.68 22.22 -14.68
C TYR A 61 -7.95 20.79 -14.18
N THR A 62 -9.03 20.17 -14.67
CA THR A 62 -9.40 18.79 -14.30
C THR A 62 -8.30 17.82 -14.72
N LEU A 63 -7.84 17.90 -15.97
CA LEU A 63 -6.78 17.05 -16.49
C LEU A 63 -5.47 17.25 -15.74
N ASN A 64 -5.10 18.49 -15.43
CA ASN A 64 -3.91 18.79 -14.64
C ASN A 64 -3.99 18.14 -13.24
N SER A 65 -5.13 18.29 -12.57
CA SER A 65 -5.36 17.70 -11.25
C SER A 65 -5.29 16.17 -11.28
N MET A 66 -5.91 15.53 -12.28
CA MET A 66 -5.86 14.09 -12.47
C MET A 66 -4.44 13.59 -12.79
N PHE A 67 -3.69 14.32 -13.62
CA PHE A 67 -2.31 13.99 -13.98
C PHE A 67 -1.41 13.96 -12.75
N TRP A 68 -1.47 14.98 -11.90
CA TRP A 68 -0.70 15.02 -10.66
C TRP A 68 -1.12 13.93 -9.67
N GLY A 69 -2.41 13.60 -9.58
CA GLY A 69 -2.90 12.47 -8.76
C GLY A 69 -2.31 11.13 -9.21
N LYS A 70 -2.29 10.87 -10.52
CA LYS A 70 -1.69 9.67 -11.10
C LYS A 70 -0.18 9.59 -10.83
N ILE A 71 0.56 10.70 -11.03
CA ILE A 71 2.00 10.77 -10.71
C ILE A 71 2.25 10.47 -9.23
N ARG A 72 1.47 11.09 -8.33
CA ARG A 72 1.61 10.86 -6.88
C ARG A 72 1.39 9.38 -6.52
N SER A 73 0.38 8.73 -7.10
CA SER A 73 0.14 7.30 -6.90
C SER A 73 1.33 6.44 -7.34
N TYR A 74 1.89 6.67 -8.53
CA TYR A 74 3.08 5.95 -8.99
C TYR A 74 4.29 6.20 -8.11
N MET A 75 4.52 7.46 -7.71
CA MET A 75 5.63 7.82 -6.83
C MET A 75 5.52 7.09 -5.48
N ASN A 76 4.33 6.98 -4.93
CA ASN A 76 4.08 6.23 -3.69
C ASN A 76 4.40 4.73 -3.87
N LYS A 77 3.98 4.10 -4.98
CA LYS A 77 4.33 2.71 -5.29
C LYS A 77 5.84 2.50 -5.39
N VAL A 78 6.56 3.41 -6.04
CA VAL A 78 8.03 3.34 -6.15
C VAL A 78 8.70 3.48 -4.78
N LYS A 79 8.21 4.39 -3.93
CA LYS A 79 8.69 4.55 -2.55
C LYS A 79 8.47 3.28 -1.73
N GLU A 80 7.27 2.71 -1.75
CA GLU A 80 6.94 1.48 -1.05
C GLU A 80 7.88 0.31 -1.44
N ILE A 81 8.13 0.12 -2.74
CA ILE A 81 9.06 -0.90 -3.23
C ILE A 81 10.48 -0.65 -2.73
N THR A 82 10.91 0.60 -2.70
CA THR A 82 12.25 0.99 -2.24
C THR A 82 12.40 0.77 -0.74
N ASP A 83 11.39 1.13 0.04
CA ASP A 83 11.40 1.00 1.50
C ASP A 83 11.30 -0.47 1.93
N LYS A 84 10.50 -1.29 1.23
CA LYS A 84 10.43 -2.74 1.44
C LYS A 84 11.78 -3.42 1.25
N LYS A 85 12.61 -2.97 0.30
CA LYS A 85 13.97 -3.50 0.11
C LYS A 85 14.94 -3.09 1.23
N LYS A 86 14.73 -1.92 1.83
CA LYS A 86 15.53 -1.38 2.94
C LYS A 86 15.09 -1.89 4.31
N ALA A 87 13.93 -2.54 4.40
CA ALA A 87 13.41 -3.08 5.65
C ALA A 87 14.39 -4.03 6.33
N SER A 88 14.63 -3.82 7.62
CA SER A 88 15.46 -4.69 8.45
C SER A 88 14.87 -6.11 8.48
N LYS A 89 15.66 -7.09 8.04
CA LYS A 89 15.24 -8.51 8.07
C LYS A 89 15.36 -9.04 9.49
N LEU A 90 14.34 -9.78 9.94
CA LEU A 90 14.41 -10.50 11.21
C LEU A 90 15.56 -11.52 11.16
N ASN A 91 16.44 -11.50 12.16
CA ASN A 91 17.44 -12.53 12.31
C ASN A 91 16.77 -13.82 12.81
N LYS A 92 16.49 -14.74 11.88
CA LYS A 92 15.83 -16.03 12.16
C LYS A 92 16.56 -16.84 13.24
N GLY A 93 17.89 -16.78 13.27
CA GLY A 93 18.69 -17.47 14.29
C GLY A 93 18.53 -16.86 15.68
N ALA A 94 18.51 -15.53 15.78
CA ALA A 94 18.24 -14.84 17.05
C ALA A 94 16.80 -15.10 17.52
N ALA A 95 15.81 -15.02 16.62
CA ALA A 95 14.41 -15.34 16.93
C ALA A 95 14.24 -16.77 17.45
N SER A 96 14.86 -17.76 16.80
CA SER A 96 14.85 -19.15 17.27
C SER A 96 15.50 -19.32 18.64
N ARG A 97 16.59 -18.59 18.92
CA ARG A 97 17.22 -18.57 20.24
C ARG A 97 16.29 -17.98 21.30
N PHE A 98 15.60 -16.87 21.00
CA PHE A 98 14.63 -16.29 21.94
C PHE A 98 13.51 -17.28 22.28
N VAL A 99 12.93 -17.95 21.28
CA VAL A 99 11.87 -18.94 21.50
C VAL A 99 12.38 -20.14 22.31
N ARG A 100 13.55 -20.69 21.96
CA ARG A 100 14.13 -21.83 22.69
C ARG A 100 14.46 -21.48 24.14
N ASN A 101 14.94 -20.27 24.38
CA ASN A 101 15.28 -19.82 25.73
C ASN A 101 14.03 -19.48 26.55
N ALA A 102 12.94 -19.05 25.89
CA ALA A 102 11.66 -18.78 26.54
C ALA A 102 10.87 -20.06 26.86
N LEU A 103 11.07 -21.13 26.08
CA LEU A 103 10.45 -22.44 26.27
C LEU A 103 11.31 -23.39 27.13
N TRP A 104 12.47 -22.94 27.58
CA TRP A 104 13.32 -23.75 28.45
C TRP A 104 12.75 -23.75 29.87
N GLU A 105 12.27 -24.91 30.31
CA GLU A 105 11.94 -25.15 31.71
C GLU A 105 13.18 -25.75 32.39
N PRO A 106 13.55 -25.30 33.60
CA PRO A 106 14.59 -25.95 34.37
C PRO A 106 14.08 -27.33 34.78
N ASP A 107 14.63 -28.39 34.17
CA ASP A 107 14.42 -29.75 34.66
C ASP A 107 14.80 -29.79 36.15
N ALA A 108 13.88 -30.25 37.00
CA ALA A 108 14.07 -30.35 38.46
C ALA A 108 15.16 -31.37 38.87
N GLU A 109 15.94 -31.87 37.93
CA GLU A 109 17.02 -32.81 38.15
C GLU A 109 18.21 -32.37 37.31
N ASN A 110 19.08 -31.54 37.90
CA ASN A 110 20.55 -31.52 37.71
C ASN A 110 21.15 -30.27 38.38
N GLU A 111 21.16 -30.25 39.72
CA GLU A 111 22.36 -29.74 40.40
C GLU A 111 23.51 -30.64 39.95
N HIS A 112 24.33 -30.19 39.00
CA HIS A 112 25.79 -30.40 38.98
C HIS A 112 26.40 -29.91 37.66
N THR A 113 27.43 -29.08 37.81
CA THR A 113 28.47 -28.68 36.85
C THR A 113 28.27 -27.41 36.04
N SER A 114 28.46 -26.28 36.74
CA SER A 114 29.12 -25.12 36.18
C SER A 114 30.49 -25.50 35.58
N LYS A 115 30.58 -25.62 34.25
CA LYS A 115 31.86 -25.54 33.53
C LYS A 115 31.75 -24.64 32.32
N THR A 116 31.96 -23.35 32.56
CA THR A 116 32.32 -22.37 31.53
C THR A 116 33.72 -22.70 31.00
N PRO A 117 33.96 -22.85 29.68
CA PRO A 117 35.31 -22.76 29.17
C PRO A 117 35.61 -21.28 28.88
N ALA A 118 36.27 -20.62 29.84
CA ALA A 118 36.90 -19.33 29.59
C ALA A 118 38.06 -19.54 28.60
N LYS A 119 37.90 -19.10 27.35
CA LYS A 119 39.00 -19.04 26.37
C LYS A 119 39.97 -17.94 26.77
N GLY A 120 41.03 -18.32 27.49
CA GLY A 120 42.17 -17.47 27.83
C GLY A 120 42.95 -17.03 26.58
N LYS A 121 43.14 -15.71 26.47
CA LYS A 121 43.93 -15.00 25.47
C LYS A 121 45.42 -15.14 25.83
N LYS A 122 46.20 -15.93 25.09
CA LYS A 122 47.67 -15.99 25.26
C LYS A 122 48.30 -14.71 24.70
N ARG A 123 48.99 -13.97 25.57
CA ARG A 123 50.03 -12.99 25.23
C ARG A 123 51.38 -13.71 25.36
N LYS A 124 52.16 -13.78 24.29
CA LYS A 124 53.63 -13.66 24.31
C LYS A 124 54.09 -13.36 22.89
#